data_AF-A0A9X4FNI3-F1
#
_entry.id   AF-A0A9X4FNI3-F1
#
_cell.length_a   1.000
_cell.length_b   1.000
_cell.length_c   1.000
_cell.angle_alpha   90.00
_cell.angle_beta   90.00
_cell.angle_gamma   90.00
#
_symmetry.space_group_name_H-M   'P 1'
#
loop_
_entity.id
_entity.type
_entity.pdbx_description
1 polymer ?
#
loop_
_entity_poly.entity_id
_entity_poly.type
_entity_poly.pdbx_seq_one_letter_code
_entity_poly.pdbx_strand_id
1 'polypeptide(L)'
;MDQTRLYIGNIAAEEAGQLAISMAPDFPMIILTGIVGLTSYLTSKALVKVTKQNQKSTSRIKQAEIRQDWQKELREAVSKLIAATMIVRAKSRDSEQYLTTQDYYARWEQILILQSQIKLLLTNGKPESESLIKLVGDLIEHTSESHLSTNDFAAFSNAVEDMTKTVIETAWEQIKSDLDK
;
A
#
# COMPACT_ATOMS: atom_id res chain seq x y z
N MET A 1 58.89 -14.16 -4.49
CA MET A 1 59.96 -15.11 -4.83
C MET A 1 59.27 -16.37 -5.32
N ASP A 2 59.21 -16.56 -6.63
CA ASP A 2 59.11 -17.87 -7.26
C ASP A 2 59.53 -17.70 -8.73
N GLN A 3 60.66 -18.29 -9.10
CA GLN A 3 61.22 -18.20 -10.45
C GLN A 3 60.81 -19.46 -11.22
N THR A 4 59.93 -19.32 -12.21
CA THR A 4 59.62 -20.40 -13.15
C THR A 4 60.83 -20.62 -14.05
N ARG A 5 61.52 -21.75 -13.89
CA ARG A 5 62.68 -22.14 -14.72
C ARG A 5 62.21 -22.99 -15.90
N LEU A 6 62.56 -22.57 -17.11
CA LEU A 6 62.34 -23.32 -18.35
C LEU A 6 63.69 -23.88 -18.81
N TYR A 7 63.79 -25.20 -18.98
CA TYR A 7 65.00 -25.85 -19.51
C TYR A 7 64.85 -26.07 -21.02
N ILE A 8 65.78 -25.54 -21.80
CA ILE A 8 65.90 -25.84 -23.24
C ILE A 8 67.17 -26.65 -23.44
N GLY A 9 67.02 -27.87 -23.97
CA GLY A 9 68.12 -28.77 -24.27
C GLY A 9 68.79 -28.46 -25.61
N ASN A 10 70.09 -28.19 -25.53
CA ASN A 10 71.17 -28.49 -26.48
C ASN A 10 70.94 -28.23 -27.99
N ILE A 11 71.28 -27.04 -28.50
CA ILE A 11 71.89 -26.88 -29.83
C ILE A 11 72.90 -25.70 -29.80
N ALA A 12 73.95 -25.87 -30.59
CA ALA A 12 75.24 -25.19 -30.65
C ALA A 12 75.27 -23.65 -30.51
N ALA A 13 76.34 -23.21 -29.86
CA ALA A 13 76.81 -21.83 -29.85
C ALA A 13 77.38 -21.44 -31.22
N GLU A 14 76.57 -20.78 -32.05
CA GLU A 14 77.00 -19.78 -33.02
C GLU A 14 75.71 -19.05 -33.48
N GLU A 15 75.73 -17.72 -33.40
CA GLU A 15 74.57 -16.82 -33.35
C GLU A 15 73.85 -16.79 -32.00
N ALA A 16 74.24 -15.81 -31.18
CA ALA A 16 73.38 -15.24 -30.15
C ALA A 16 72.16 -14.57 -30.81
N GLY A 17 71.25 -15.37 -31.37
CA GLY A 17 69.93 -14.94 -31.72
C GLY A 17 69.23 -14.56 -30.42
N GLN A 18 69.15 -13.27 -30.14
CA GLN A 18 68.25 -12.74 -29.11
C GLN A 18 66.87 -13.31 -29.40
N LEU A 19 66.46 -14.31 -28.61
CA LEU A 19 65.09 -14.78 -28.60
C LEU A 19 64.28 -13.72 -27.85
N ALA A 20 64.08 -12.59 -28.51
CA ALA A 20 63.19 -11.54 -28.10
C ALA A 20 61.78 -12.09 -28.26
N ILE A 21 61.23 -12.63 -27.18
CA ILE A 21 59.78 -12.85 -27.08
C ILE A 21 59.16 -11.46 -27.00
N SER A 22 58.94 -10.86 -28.16
CA SER A 22 58.14 -9.65 -28.30
C SER A 22 56.69 -10.03 -28.04
N MET A 23 56.30 -10.07 -26.77
CA MET A 23 54.91 -9.86 -26.41
C MET A 23 54.59 -8.39 -26.67
N ALA A 24 54.42 -8.04 -27.94
CA ALA A 24 53.80 -6.78 -28.29
C ALA A 24 52.39 -6.82 -27.69
N PRO A 25 51.99 -5.83 -26.86
CA PRO A 25 50.61 -5.75 -26.42
C PRO A 25 49.74 -5.69 -27.68
N ASP A 26 48.78 -6.59 -27.80
CA ASP A 26 47.82 -6.55 -28.89
C ASP A 26 46.85 -5.39 -28.60
N PHE A 27 47.31 -4.18 -28.95
CA PHE A 27 46.61 -2.92 -28.70
C PHE A 27 45.16 -2.95 -29.20
N PRO A 28 44.82 -3.55 -30.37
CA PRO A 28 43.45 -3.80 -30.76
C PRO A 28 42.62 -4.54 -29.71
N MET A 29 43.15 -5.62 -29.12
CA MET A 29 42.46 -6.40 -28.09
C MET A 29 42.30 -5.64 -26.77
N ILE A 30 43.28 -4.82 -26.38
CA ILE A 30 43.19 -3.96 -25.19
C ILE A 30 42.09 -2.90 -25.38
N ILE A 31 42.03 -2.28 -26.56
CA ILE A 31 40.98 -1.30 -26.91
C ILE A 31 39.60 -1.96 -26.90
N LEU A 32 39.45 -3.13 -27.52
CA LEU A 32 38.21 -3.91 -27.53
C LEU A 32 37.75 -4.26 -26.11
N THR A 33 38.66 -4.74 -25.27
CA THR A 33 38.37 -5.08 -23.86
C THR A 33 37.95 -3.84 -23.07
N GLY A 34 38.60 -2.69 -23.31
CA GLY A 34 38.21 -1.41 -22.70
C GLY A 34 36.81 -0.95 -23.11
N ILE A 35 36.44 -1.09 -24.39
CA ILE A 35 35.11 -0.75 -24.91
C ILE A 35 34.03 -1.68 -24.30
N VAL A 36 34.29 -2.99 -24.24
CA VAL A 36 33.37 -3.96 -23.62
C VAL A 36 33.19 -3.67 -22.13
N GLY A 37 34.27 -3.35 -21.41
CA GLY A 37 34.20 -2.95 -20.00
C GLY A 37 33.38 -1.68 -19.79
N LEU A 38 33.59 -0.65 -20.61
CA LEU A 38 32.87 0.62 -20.52
C LEU A 38 31.38 0.46 -20.86
N THR A 39 31.05 -0.30 -21.92
CA THR A 39 29.66 -0.58 -22.31
C THR A 39 28.93 -1.40 -21.25
N SER A 40 29.59 -2.39 -20.63
CA SER A 40 29.04 -3.17 -19.52
C SER A 40 28.78 -2.31 -18.26
N TYR A 41 29.68 -1.37 -17.98
CA TYR A 41 29.49 -0.41 -16.87
C TYR A 41 28.31 0.53 -17.11
N LEU A 42 28.21 1.10 -18.32
CA LEU A 42 27.13 2.01 -18.70
C LEU A 42 25.77 1.31 -18.71
N THR A 43 25.70 0.08 -19.26
CA THR A 43 24.47 -0.72 -19.25
C THR A 43 24.05 -1.11 -17.84
N SER A 44 24.99 -1.50 -16.95
CA SER A 44 24.68 -1.73 -15.53
C SER A 44 24.12 -0.50 -14.85
N LYS A 45 24.72 0.68 -15.05
CA LYS A 45 24.22 1.95 -14.49
C LYS A 45 22.81 2.28 -15.00
N ALA A 46 22.58 2.09 -16.29
CA ALA A 46 21.26 2.29 -16.90
C ALA A 46 20.22 1.32 -16.30
N LEU A 47 20.57 0.04 -16.17
CA LEU A 47 19.68 -0.98 -15.60
C LEU A 47 19.34 -0.70 -14.13
N VAL A 48 20.32 -0.26 -13.33
CA VAL A 48 20.08 0.15 -11.94
C VAL A 48 19.11 1.33 -11.88
N LYS A 49 19.27 2.33 -12.78
CA LYS A 49 18.37 3.49 -12.84
C LYS A 49 16.94 3.08 -13.21
N VAL A 50 16.78 2.25 -14.24
CA VAL A 50 15.47 1.74 -14.68
C VAL A 50 14.82 0.89 -13.59
N THR A 51 15.58 -0.02 -12.98
CA THR A 51 15.08 -0.88 -11.89
C THR A 51 14.61 -0.04 -10.71
N LYS A 52 15.39 0.98 -10.29
CA LYS A 52 15.00 1.87 -9.20
C LYS A 52 13.74 2.67 -9.53
N GLN A 53 13.59 3.14 -10.76
CA GLN A 53 12.38 3.83 -11.23
C GLN A 53 11.17 2.89 -11.22
N ASN A 54 11.32 1.66 -11.72
CA ASN A 54 10.24 0.67 -11.73
C ASN A 54 9.82 0.28 -10.32
N GLN A 55 10.77 0.01 -9.41
CA GLN A 55 10.47 -0.30 -8.01
C GLN A 55 9.71 0.84 -7.31
N LYS A 56 10.12 2.09 -7.55
CA LYS A 56 9.41 3.27 -7.01
C LYS A 56 7.98 3.34 -7.55
N SER A 57 7.80 3.13 -8.85
CA SER A 57 6.48 3.12 -9.50
C SER A 57 5.58 2.01 -8.94
N THR A 58 6.08 0.77 -8.89
CA THR A 58 5.34 -0.37 -8.32
C THR A 58 4.98 -0.15 -6.85
N SER A 59 5.90 0.41 -6.04
CA SER A 59 5.62 0.72 -4.64
C SER A 59 4.46 1.70 -4.48
N ARG A 60 4.37 2.71 -5.35
CA ARG A 60 3.28 3.70 -5.32
C ARG A 60 1.94 3.10 -5.72
N ILE A 61 1.93 2.28 -6.77
CA ILE A 61 0.73 1.56 -7.20
C ILE A 61 0.19 0.68 -6.07
N LYS A 62 1.06 -0.10 -5.41
CA LYS A 62 0.66 -0.93 -4.27
C LYS A 62 0.11 -0.13 -3.09
N GLN A 63 0.70 1.04 -2.81
CA GLN A 63 0.18 1.92 -1.76
C GLN A 63 -1.20 2.48 -2.11
N ALA A 64 -1.43 2.86 -3.37
CA ALA A 64 -2.73 3.31 -3.84
C ALA A 64 -3.79 2.18 -3.77
N GLU A 65 -3.41 0.95 -4.16
CA GLU A 65 -4.25 -0.25 -4.08
C GLU A 65 -4.68 -0.54 -2.63
N ILE A 66 -3.74 -0.57 -1.68
CA ILE A 66 -4.06 -0.76 -0.25
C ILE A 66 -5.01 0.31 0.26
N ARG A 67 -4.80 1.58 -0.13
CA ARG A 67 -5.70 2.68 0.28
C ARG A 67 -7.08 2.59 -0.38
N GLN A 68 -7.17 2.09 -1.62
CA GLN A 68 -8.45 1.85 -2.29
C GLN A 68 -9.23 0.73 -1.61
N ASP A 69 -8.57 -0.37 -1.24
CA ASP A 69 -9.19 -1.47 -0.51
C ASP A 69 -9.69 -1.01 0.86
N TRP A 70 -8.88 -0.22 1.56
CA TRP A 70 -9.27 0.44 2.80
C TRP A 70 -10.54 1.31 2.65
N GLN A 71 -10.63 2.13 1.60
CA GLN A 71 -11.84 2.94 1.32
C GLN A 71 -13.07 2.08 1.07
N LYS A 72 -12.90 0.96 0.34
CA LYS A 72 -13.98 0.01 0.07
C LYS A 72 -14.47 -0.64 1.35
N GLU A 73 -13.56 -1.08 2.21
CA GLU A 73 -13.90 -1.70 3.49
C GLU A 73 -14.63 -0.72 4.42
N LEU A 74 -14.21 0.55 4.45
CA LEU A 74 -14.88 1.59 5.24
C LEU A 74 -16.32 1.83 4.74
N ARG A 75 -16.53 1.96 3.42
CA ARG A 75 -17.88 2.11 2.85
C ARG A 75 -18.76 0.92 3.21
N GLU A 76 -18.22 -0.28 3.10
CA GLU A 76 -18.95 -1.51 3.42
C GLU A 76 -19.33 -1.56 4.91
N ALA A 77 -18.39 -1.27 5.82
CA ALA A 77 -18.64 -1.25 7.25
C ALA A 77 -19.69 -0.20 7.65
N VAL A 78 -19.59 1.02 7.12
CA VAL A 78 -20.56 2.10 7.38
C VAL A 78 -21.95 1.74 6.84
N SER A 79 -22.04 1.23 5.61
CA SER A 79 -23.33 0.83 5.03
C SER A 79 -24.02 -0.27 5.83
N LYS A 80 -23.27 -1.29 6.28
CA LYS A 80 -23.77 -2.36 7.16
C LYS A 80 -24.19 -1.82 8.51
N LEU A 81 -23.48 -0.83 9.07
CA LEU A 81 -23.83 -0.21 10.35
C LEU A 81 -25.16 0.53 10.24
N ILE A 82 -25.32 1.37 9.22
CA ILE A 82 -26.56 2.11 8.96
C ILE A 82 -27.73 1.11 8.76
N ALA A 83 -27.53 0.05 7.98
CA ALA A 83 -28.56 -0.96 7.79
C ALA A 83 -28.94 -1.69 9.09
N ALA A 84 -27.94 -2.08 9.90
CA ALA A 84 -28.18 -2.77 11.17
C ALA A 84 -28.94 -1.88 12.17
N THR A 85 -28.55 -0.61 12.29
CA THR A 85 -29.22 0.37 13.17
C THR A 85 -30.66 0.64 12.70
N MET A 86 -30.90 0.78 11.39
CA MET A 86 -32.25 0.88 10.83
C MET A 86 -33.13 -0.34 11.16
N ILE A 87 -32.59 -1.55 11.05
CA ILE A 87 -33.33 -2.79 11.37
C ILE A 87 -33.71 -2.82 12.86
N VAL A 88 -32.74 -2.54 13.74
CA VAL A 88 -33.00 -2.51 15.19
C VAL A 88 -34.07 -1.49 15.52
N ARG A 89 -33.98 -0.28 14.95
CA ARG A 89 -34.97 0.78 15.15
C ARG A 89 -36.37 0.38 14.66
N ALA A 90 -36.46 -0.18 13.44
CA ALA A 90 -37.74 -0.60 12.87
C ALA A 90 -38.42 -1.66 13.75
N LYS A 91 -37.67 -2.68 14.18
CA LYS A 91 -38.20 -3.74 15.04
C LYS A 91 -38.54 -3.26 16.45
N SER A 92 -37.75 -2.33 17.00
CA SER A 92 -38.02 -1.73 18.32
C SER A 92 -39.30 -0.89 18.34
N ARG A 93 -39.69 -0.31 17.20
CA ARG A 93 -40.96 0.43 17.06
C ARG A 93 -42.16 -0.48 16.83
N ASP A 94 -41.95 -1.63 16.19
CA ASP A 94 -43.01 -2.60 15.92
C ASP A 94 -43.36 -3.41 17.19
N SER A 95 -42.39 -3.68 18.06
CA SER A 95 -42.60 -4.43 19.30
C SER A 95 -41.72 -3.91 20.44
N GLU A 96 -42.36 -3.46 21.52
CA GLU A 96 -41.67 -3.04 22.75
C GLU A 96 -40.86 -4.18 23.39
N GLN A 97 -41.29 -5.43 23.20
CA GLN A 97 -40.57 -6.59 23.73
C GLN A 97 -39.29 -6.91 22.96
N TYR A 98 -39.11 -6.35 21.75
CA TYR A 98 -37.97 -6.65 20.88
C TYR A 98 -36.62 -6.42 21.59
N LEU A 99 -36.51 -5.36 22.39
CA LEU A 99 -35.28 -4.99 23.12
C LEU A 99 -34.79 -6.07 24.11
N THR A 100 -35.67 -7.00 24.49
CA THR A 100 -35.35 -8.12 25.41
C THR A 100 -35.10 -9.44 24.68
N THR A 101 -35.24 -9.46 23.35
CA THR A 101 -35.11 -10.68 22.55
C THR A 101 -33.65 -11.02 22.24
N GLN A 102 -33.37 -12.29 22.02
CA GLN A 102 -32.05 -12.75 21.56
C GLN A 102 -31.68 -12.14 20.19
N ASP A 103 -32.66 -11.91 19.30
CA ASP A 103 -32.43 -11.28 18.00
C ASP A 103 -31.94 -9.84 18.14
N TYR A 104 -32.45 -9.07 19.12
CA TYR A 104 -31.92 -7.75 19.43
C TYR A 104 -30.44 -7.81 19.83
N TYR A 105 -30.07 -8.70 20.77
CA TYR A 105 -28.68 -8.82 21.22
C TYR A 105 -27.73 -9.21 20.09
N ALA A 106 -28.14 -10.12 19.19
CA ALA A 106 -27.35 -10.48 18.03
C ALA A 106 -27.12 -9.30 17.06
N ARG A 107 -28.15 -8.46 16.86
CA ARG A 107 -28.03 -7.24 16.05
C ARG A 107 -27.19 -6.17 16.74
N TRP A 108 -27.32 -6.04 18.04
CA TRP A 108 -26.53 -5.10 18.84
C TRP A 108 -25.05 -5.48 18.84
N GLU A 109 -24.72 -6.75 19.00
CA GLU A 109 -23.36 -7.28 18.83
C GLU A 109 -22.81 -6.92 17.45
N GLN A 110 -23.60 -7.13 16.38
CA GLN A 110 -23.21 -6.75 15.02
C GLN A 110 -22.92 -5.24 14.90
N ILE A 111 -23.75 -4.39 15.51
CA ILE A 111 -23.53 -2.93 15.55
C ILE A 111 -22.20 -2.59 16.23
N LEU A 112 -21.89 -3.21 17.39
CA LEU A 112 -20.66 -2.97 18.13
C LEU A 112 -19.41 -3.44 17.36
N ILE A 113 -19.50 -4.58 16.67
CA ILE A 113 -18.43 -5.08 15.79
C ILE A 113 -18.18 -4.07 14.66
N LEU A 114 -19.23 -3.60 13.99
CA LEU A 114 -19.12 -2.65 12.90
C LEU A 114 -18.58 -1.29 13.37
N GLN A 115 -19.00 -0.82 14.55
CA GLN A 115 -18.46 0.39 15.17
C GLN A 115 -16.95 0.25 15.42
N SER A 116 -16.51 -0.90 15.93
CA SER A 116 -15.10 -1.18 16.17
C SER A 116 -14.31 -1.27 14.87
N GLN A 117 -14.87 -1.92 13.83
CA GLN A 117 -14.26 -1.99 12.51
C GLN A 117 -14.08 -0.59 11.90
N ILE A 118 -15.09 0.27 11.96
CA ILE A 118 -14.99 1.66 11.49
C ILE A 118 -13.88 2.40 12.25
N LYS A 119 -13.84 2.31 13.59
CA LYS A 119 -12.78 2.94 14.40
C LYS A 119 -11.37 2.47 14.03
N LEU A 120 -11.20 1.18 13.71
CA LEU A 120 -9.91 0.62 13.30
C LEU A 120 -9.48 1.05 11.89
N LEU A 121 -10.45 1.25 11.00
CA LEU A 121 -10.17 1.76 9.66
C LEU A 121 -9.81 3.25 9.70
N LEU A 122 -10.40 4.03 10.61
CA LEU A 122 -10.11 5.45 10.65
C LEU A 122 -8.69 5.75 11.16
N THR A 123 -8.01 6.68 10.48
CA THR A 123 -6.69 7.13 10.90
C THR A 123 -6.81 8.03 12.13
N ASN A 124 -6.09 7.71 13.20
CA ASN A 124 -6.05 8.49 14.43
C ASN A 124 -5.57 9.93 14.18
N GLY A 125 -6.26 10.91 14.78
CA GLY A 125 -5.83 12.31 14.84
C GLY A 125 -6.22 13.18 13.64
N LYS A 126 -7.03 12.69 12.70
CA LYS A 126 -7.66 13.53 11.67
C LYS A 126 -9.02 14.04 12.15
N PRO A 127 -9.33 15.34 11.99
CA PRO A 127 -10.60 15.91 12.48
C PRO A 127 -11.83 15.29 11.81
N GLU A 128 -11.72 14.87 10.55
CA GLU A 128 -12.80 14.19 9.82
C GLU A 128 -13.04 12.79 10.40
N SER A 129 -11.98 12.06 10.76
CA SER A 129 -12.08 10.76 11.44
C SER A 129 -12.77 10.90 12.80
N GLU A 130 -12.40 11.90 13.60
CA GLU A 130 -13.02 12.14 14.91
C GLU A 130 -14.50 12.52 14.78
N SER A 131 -14.83 13.33 13.78
CA SER A 131 -16.20 13.73 13.48
C SER A 131 -17.05 12.53 13.07
N LEU A 132 -16.52 11.65 12.23
CA LEU A 132 -17.19 10.42 11.83
C LEU A 132 -17.42 9.48 13.04
N ILE A 133 -16.43 9.32 13.92
CA ILE A 133 -16.57 8.49 15.12
C ILE A 133 -17.68 9.01 16.04
N LYS A 134 -17.77 10.33 16.20
CA LYS A 134 -18.84 10.96 16.99
C LYS A 134 -20.21 10.71 16.36
N LEU A 135 -20.37 11.00 15.07
CA LEU A 135 -21.63 10.77 14.36
C LEU A 135 -22.07 9.29 14.37
N VAL A 136 -21.11 8.36 14.26
CA VAL A 136 -21.38 6.92 14.42
C VAL A 136 -21.84 6.61 15.84
N GLY A 137 -21.27 7.24 16.86
CA GLY A 137 -21.73 7.15 18.24
C GLY A 137 -23.17 7.64 18.39
N ASP A 138 -23.45 8.84 17.91
CA ASP A 138 -24.78 9.46 17.95
C ASP A 138 -25.82 8.58 17.24
N LEU A 139 -25.50 8.04 16.05
CA LEU A 139 -26.39 7.13 15.32
C LEU A 139 -26.73 5.89 16.16
N ILE A 140 -25.75 5.30 16.83
CA ILE A 140 -25.94 4.10 17.67
C ILE A 140 -26.75 4.44 18.92
N GLU A 141 -26.45 5.54 19.59
CA GLU A 141 -27.16 6.01 20.78
C GLU A 141 -28.65 6.23 20.49
N HIS A 142 -28.96 6.89 19.38
CA HIS A 142 -30.32 7.19 18.96
C HIS A 142 -31.06 6.03 18.29
N THR A 143 -30.42 4.86 18.14
CA THR A 143 -31.03 3.70 17.47
C THR A 143 -32.24 3.14 18.23
N SER A 144 -32.15 3.04 19.56
CA SER A 144 -33.20 2.48 20.42
C SER A 144 -34.15 3.53 21.01
N GLU A 145 -33.94 4.82 20.71
CA GLU A 145 -34.80 5.90 21.19
C GLU A 145 -36.16 5.92 20.47
N SER A 146 -37.21 5.59 21.21
CA SER A 146 -38.59 5.50 20.72
C SER A 146 -39.22 6.86 20.40
N HIS A 147 -38.73 7.95 21.02
CA HIS A 147 -39.30 9.30 20.91
C HIS A 147 -38.75 10.10 19.73
N LEU A 148 -37.59 9.70 19.19
CA LEU A 148 -37.00 10.35 18.02
C LEU A 148 -37.87 10.08 16.78
N SER A 149 -38.04 11.07 15.90
CA SER A 149 -38.81 10.84 14.66
C SER A 149 -38.05 9.94 13.67
N THR A 150 -38.73 9.38 12.67
CA THR A 150 -38.05 8.65 11.59
C THR A 150 -37.14 9.58 10.79
N ASN A 151 -37.57 10.83 10.58
CA ASN A 151 -36.85 11.81 9.77
C ASN A 151 -35.58 12.26 10.47
N ASP A 152 -35.62 12.47 11.79
CA ASP A 152 -34.44 12.87 12.57
C ASP A 152 -33.41 11.73 12.59
N PHE A 153 -33.86 10.49 12.75
CA PHE A 153 -32.95 9.33 12.66
C PHE A 153 -32.34 9.16 11.27
N ALA A 154 -33.13 9.39 10.21
CA ALA A 154 -32.61 9.39 8.85
C ALA A 154 -31.58 10.51 8.63
N ALA A 155 -31.74 11.66 9.29
CA ALA A 155 -30.75 12.74 9.25
C ALA A 155 -29.41 12.31 9.86
N PHE A 156 -29.40 11.57 10.98
CA PHE A 156 -28.16 10.99 11.53
C PHE A 156 -27.51 10.00 10.56
N SER A 157 -28.32 9.13 9.93
CA SER A 157 -27.81 8.16 8.94
C SER A 157 -27.16 8.87 7.75
N ASN A 158 -27.82 9.91 7.22
CA ASN A 158 -27.30 10.73 6.13
C ASN A 158 -26.03 11.48 6.54
N ALA A 159 -25.98 12.04 7.75
CA ALA A 159 -24.80 12.74 8.26
C ALA A 159 -23.58 11.80 8.36
N VAL A 160 -23.78 10.56 8.83
CA VAL A 160 -22.73 9.52 8.84
C VAL A 160 -22.27 9.20 7.41
N GLU A 161 -23.20 9.08 6.46
CA GLU A 161 -22.88 8.81 5.06
C GLU A 161 -22.06 9.96 4.44
N ASP A 162 -22.48 11.20 4.61
CA ASP A 162 -21.82 12.37 4.05
C ASP A 162 -20.44 12.63 4.69
N MET A 163 -20.31 12.41 5.99
CA MET A 163 -19.00 12.46 6.65
C MET A 163 -18.09 11.34 6.16
N THR A 164 -18.64 10.15 5.90
CA THR A 164 -17.86 9.04 5.30
C THR A 164 -17.37 9.39 3.90
N LYS A 165 -18.21 10.02 3.06
CA LYS A 165 -17.78 10.53 1.75
C LYS A 165 -16.64 11.53 1.90
N THR A 166 -16.76 12.48 2.82
CA THR A 166 -15.73 13.49 3.11
C THR A 166 -14.40 12.83 3.49
N VAL A 167 -14.40 11.87 4.43
CA VAL A 167 -13.19 11.12 4.82
C VAL A 167 -12.54 10.42 3.62
N ILE A 168 -13.35 9.82 2.75
CA ILE A 168 -12.88 9.09 1.58
C ILE A 168 -12.33 10.03 0.52
N GLU A 169 -12.97 11.17 0.27
CA GLU A 169 -12.51 12.18 -0.68
C GLU A 169 -11.19 12.80 -0.23
N THR A 170 -11.07 13.19 1.04
CA THR A 170 -9.81 13.68 1.61
C THR A 170 -8.69 12.62 1.49
N ALA A 171 -9.00 11.35 1.73
CA ALA A 171 -8.03 10.27 1.52
C ALA A 171 -7.67 10.08 0.03
N TRP A 172 -8.62 10.25 -0.87
CA TRP A 172 -8.40 10.16 -2.32
C TRP A 172 -7.50 11.28 -2.84
N GLU A 173 -7.70 12.51 -2.39
CA GLU A 173 -6.83 13.65 -2.74
C GLU A 173 -5.37 13.39 -2.32
N GLN A 174 -5.17 12.77 -1.15
CA GLN A 174 -3.84 12.35 -0.69
C GLN A 174 -3.23 11.28 -1.59
N ILE A 175 -4.00 10.28 -2.03
CA ILE A 175 -3.55 9.26 -3.00
C ILE A 175 -3.12 9.92 -4.31
N LYS A 176 -3.95 10.82 -4.85
CA LYS A 176 -3.68 11.50 -6.11
C LYS A 176 -2.38 12.31 -6.04
N SER A 177 -2.20 13.09 -4.97
CA SER A 177 -0.95 13.82 -4.73
C SER A 177 0.28 12.90 -4.65
N ASP A 178 0.15 11.71 -4.06
CA ASP A 178 1.27 10.76 -3.93
C ASP A 178 1.63 10.07 -5.25
N LEU A 179 0.65 9.91 -6.15
CA LEU A 179 0.83 9.35 -7.49
C LEU A 179 1.44 10.36 -8.48
N ASP A 180 1.10 11.65 -8.35
CA ASP A 180 1.58 12.72 -9.24
C ASP A 180 3.04 13.15 -8.95
N LYS A 181 3.58 12.85 -7.75
CA LYS A 181 4.99 13.10 -7.36
C LYS A 181 5.94 12.02 -7.85
#